data_AF-A0A925YK92-F1
#
_entry.id   AF-A0A925YK92-F1
#
_cell.length_a   1.000
_cell.length_b   1.000
_cell.length_c   1.000
_cell.angle_alpha   90.00
_cell.angle_beta   90.00
_cell.angle_gamma   90.00
#
_symmetry.space_group_name_H-M   'P 1'
#
loop_
_entity.id
_entity.type
_entity.pdbx_description
1 polymer ?
#
loop_
_entity_poly.entity_id
_entity_poly.type
_entity_poly.pdbx_seq_one_letter_code
_entity_poly.pdbx_strand_id
1 'polypeptide(L)' 'SHKAPDQWQGQTRGGKTVHFTAGRELTGQMVTVRPVSSHLWGFQVELV' A
#
# COMPACT_ATOMS: atom_id res chain seq x y z
N SER A 1 5.92 6.57 17.41
CA SER A 1 5.67 5.49 16.43
C SER A 1 6.04 6.02 15.06
N HIS A 2 7.17 5.58 14.52
CA HIS A 2 7.75 6.08 13.28
C HIS A 2 6.90 5.64 12.08
N LYS A 3 5.81 6.35 11.78
CA LYS A 3 5.18 6.25 10.46
C LYS A 3 6.17 6.89 9.49
N ALA A 4 6.84 6.07 8.70
CA ALA A 4 7.69 6.55 7.62
C ALA A 4 6.81 7.46 6.72
N PRO A 5 7.16 8.75 6.54
CA PRO A 5 6.30 9.72 5.86
C PRO A 5 6.01 9.39 4.39
N ASP A 6 6.78 8.45 3.85
CA ASP A 6 6.71 7.89 2.51
C ASP A 6 5.89 6.58 2.44
N GLN A 7 5.51 5.98 3.58
CA GLN A 7 4.62 4.82 3.60
C GLN A 7 3.15 5.23 3.63
N TRP A 8 2.46 4.94 2.53
CA TRP A 8 1.04 5.16 2.35
C TRP A 8 0.28 3.85 2.57
N GLN A 9 -1.00 3.98 2.96
CA GLN A 9 -1.90 2.85 3.11
C GLN A 9 -3.05 2.94 2.13
N GLY A 10 -3.41 1.80 1.55
CA GLY A 10 -4.58 1.63 0.70
C GLY A 10 -5.40 0.42 1.12
N GLN A 11 -6.53 0.22 0.46
CA GLN A 11 -7.34 -0.98 0.63
C GLN A 11 -7.48 -1.71 -0.70
N THR A 12 -7.35 -3.03 -0.67
CA THR A 12 -7.72 -3.86 -1.82
C THR A 12 -9.24 -3.92 -1.95
N ARG A 13 -9.74 -4.30 -3.12
CA ARG A 13 -11.17 -4.57 -3.35
C ARG A 13 -11.75 -5.62 -2.38
N GLY A 14 -10.90 -6.50 -1.84
CA GLY A 14 -11.26 -7.50 -0.83
C GLY A 14 -11.18 -7.00 0.61
N GLY A 15 -11.04 -5.70 0.85
CA GLY A 15 -11.01 -5.10 2.19
C GLY A 15 -9.72 -5.33 2.99
N LYS A 16 -8.65 -5.81 2.34
CA LYS A 16 -7.35 -5.98 3.00
C LYS A 16 -6.52 -4.70 2.91
N THR A 17 -5.88 -4.33 4.00
CA THR A 17 -4.97 -3.18 4.06
C THR A 17 -3.67 -3.49 3.29
N VAL A 18 -3.22 -2.53 2.50
CA VAL A 18 -1.91 -2.58 1.82
C VAL A 18 -1.06 -1.40 2.24
N HIS A 19 0.23 -1.64 2.44
CA HIS A 19 1.24 -0.62 2.71
C HIS A 19 2.22 -0.55 1.56
N PHE A 20 2.48 0.66 1.07
CA PHE A 20 3.38 0.88 -0.07
C PHE A 20 4.04 2.25 0.02
N THR A 21 5.22 2.37 -0.58
CA THR A 21 5.90 3.66 -0.71
C THR A 21 5.30 4.42 -1.88
N ALA A 22 4.75 5.62 -1.64
CA ALA A 22 4.09 6.42 -2.68
C ALA A 22 4.17 7.92 -2.42
N GLY A 23 4.14 8.71 -3.49
CA GLY A 23 3.99 10.16 -3.43
C GLY A 23 2.52 10.59 -3.48
N ARG A 24 2.28 11.89 -3.23
CA ARG A 24 0.95 12.52 -3.18
C ARG A 24 0.16 12.37 -4.47
N GLU A 25 0.86 12.24 -5.59
CA GLU A 25 0.33 12.15 -6.95
C GLU A 25 -0.58 10.93 -7.20
N LEU A 26 -0.49 9.89 -6.37
CA LEU A 26 -1.29 8.67 -6.52
C LEU A 26 -2.62 8.70 -5.75
N THR A 27 -2.90 9.78 -5.00
CA THR A 27 -4.15 9.93 -4.26
C THR A 27 -5.36 9.92 -5.20
N GLY A 28 -6.32 9.02 -4.96
CA GLY A 28 -7.53 8.90 -5.78
C GLY A 28 -7.33 8.16 -7.10
N GLN A 29 -6.14 7.62 -7.36
CA GLN A 29 -5.86 6.80 -8.55
C GLN A 29 -5.97 5.31 -8.24
N MET A 30 -6.37 4.54 -9.26
CA MET A 30 -6.25 3.08 -9.22
C MET A 30 -4.87 2.69 -9.73
N VAL A 31 -4.05 2.11 -8.86
CA VAL A 31 -2.68 1.72 -9.18
C VAL A 31 -2.50 0.21 -9.11
N THR A 32 -1.63 -0.32 -9.97
CA THR A 32 -1.22 -1.73 -9.91
C THR A 32 -0.05 -1.88 -8.95
N VAL A 33 -0.16 -2.85 -8.05
CA VAL A 33 0.86 -3.12 -7.04
C VAL A 33 1.19 -4.60 -7.02
N ARG A 34 2.44 -4.92 -6.72
CA ARG A 34 2.94 -6.29 -6.55
C ARG A 34 3.18 -6.57 -5.06
N PRO A 35 2.59 -7.63 -4.49
CA PRO A 35 2.88 -8.01 -3.11
C PRO A 35 4.30 -8.53 -2.97
N VAL A 36 5.02 -7.99 -1.99
CA VAL A 36 6.39 -8.39 -1.61
C VAL A 36 6.37 -9.21 -0.33
N SER A 37 5.42 -8.94 0.57
CA SER A 37 5.22 -9.71 1.80
C SER A 37 3.74 -9.76 2.20
N SER A 38 3.29 -10.89 2.73
CA SER A 38 1.91 -11.12 3.18
C SER A 38 1.84 -11.43 4.66
N HIS A 39 0.95 -10.74 5.37
CA HIS A 39 0.61 -10.99 6.76
C HIS A 39 -0.90 -11.25 6.90
N LEU A 40 -1.33 -11.79 8.04
CA LEU A 40 -2.75 -12.04 8.34
C LEU A 40 -3.62 -10.77 8.22
N TRP A 41 -3.07 -9.61 8.57
CA TRP A 41 -3.76 -8.32 8.63
C TRP A 41 -3.54 -7.42 7.40
N GLY A 42 -2.72 -7.83 6.43
CA GLY A 42 -2.46 -7.01 5.25
C GLY A 42 -1.26 -7.46 4.41
N PHE A 43 -0.92 -6.63 3.41
CA PHE A 43 0.22 -6.87 2.54
C PHE A 43 1.17 -5.67 2.54
N GLN A 44 2.46 -5.96 2.40
CA GLN A 44 3.43 -4.99 1.94
C GLN A 44 3.59 -5.17 0.43
N VAL A 45 3.41 -4.08 -0.31
CA VAL A 45 3.38 -4.10 -1.77
C VAL A 45 4.31 -3.02 -2.34
N GLU A 46 4.82 -3.26 -3.54
CA GLU A 46 5.56 -2.28 -4.33
C GLU A 46 4.73 -1.86 -5.55
N LEU A 47 4.89 -0.62 -5.99
CA LEU A 47 4.30 -0.15 -7.25
C LEU A 47 4.97 -0.88 -8.43
N VAL A 48 4.16 -1.25 -9.42
CA VAL A 48 4.64 -1.83 -10.69
C VAL A 48 4.91 -0.72 -11.70
#